data_AF-A0A2B7X1E3-F1
#
_entry.id   AF-A0A2B7X1E3-F1
#
_cell.length_a   1.000
_cell.length_b   1.000
_cell.length_c   1.000
_cell.angle_alpha   90.00
_cell.angle_beta   90.00
_cell.angle_gamma   90.00
#
_symmetry.space_group_name_H-M   'P 1'
#
loop_
_entity.id
_entity.type
_entity.pdbx_description
1 polymer ?
#
loop_
_entity_poly.entity_id
_entity_poly.type
_entity_poly.pdbx_seq_one_letter_code
_entity_poly.pdbx_strand_id
1 'polypeptide(L)'
;MPPVRLKALTPIVAIVVIALFFWAVDRYDRAALSRFTHPLDRLSPSSSSSSSSSSSQQQPTSSDVRRPPQVKAQKPTTPDQLCAAAHHHQSSSPPPPLSFPEWLIGKNYTRTYLRPNHLPPDTKFKSLETIDQQVLQPFRPLGRAMRTPAMQADDPWPPCPNVIDVDVAADHDVEATSSILFGLATTVDRLHRLLPALLYSYGSSRASLLVLVPGDTKKIEENEAYFRNAGLDITLRKSPLPFTARYFGLVQAFSELLKSPDRPNNTNTITWVSFVDDDTYWLSLATVAKRLATYDHSQRVYIGTLSEASWQVDTFGSIAFGGAGVFVSLPLLDRLHGAYDTCQSWGEQPGDQKLAQCIDKFGDNTPLTIWDTLYQMDMKGAVDGIYESGRRIHSLHHWNSWYKKDVVAMSAVAAAAGRQSLLRRFRFDEYHTTDATTGTTMRSFWVLTNGYSLVKYTMNARLSRDAVDFTRTEKTWDEDQRGYEKRLGPLRPKAQPGIKKERWLLADAAVVGDNVHQSYVNDEGGMHSVIELVWLGPEGGGGAGV
;
A
#
# COMPACT_ATOMS: atom_id res chain seq x y z
N MET A 1 -33.26 -31.74 53.61
CA MET A 1 -32.44 -31.41 52.42
C MET A 1 -33.36 -30.69 51.44
N PRO A 2 -33.11 -29.44 51.05
CA PRO A 2 -33.98 -28.75 50.10
C PRO A 2 -33.71 -29.27 48.68
N PRO A 3 -34.72 -29.27 47.79
CA PRO A 3 -34.56 -29.80 46.44
C PRO A 3 -33.73 -28.83 45.61
N VAL A 4 -32.62 -29.33 45.04
CA VAL A 4 -31.80 -28.57 44.08
C VAL A 4 -32.67 -28.21 42.88
N ARG A 5 -32.94 -26.91 42.71
CA ARG A 5 -33.73 -26.41 41.58
C ARG A 5 -32.96 -26.65 40.28
N LEU A 6 -33.44 -27.58 39.45
CA LEU A 6 -32.89 -27.94 38.14
C LEU A 6 -32.68 -26.75 37.17
N LYS A 7 -33.31 -25.59 37.43
CA LYS A 7 -33.20 -24.37 36.61
C LYS A 7 -31.85 -23.64 36.74
N ALA A 8 -31.02 -23.97 37.73
CA ALA A 8 -29.68 -23.38 37.89
C ALA A 8 -28.56 -24.16 37.16
N LEU A 9 -28.84 -25.39 36.71
CA LEU A 9 -27.87 -26.25 36.03
C LEU A 9 -27.68 -25.90 34.55
N THR A 10 -28.72 -25.45 33.86
CA THR A 10 -28.70 -25.11 32.43
C THR A 10 -27.69 -24.01 32.06
N PRO A 11 -27.60 -22.86 32.77
CA PRO A 11 -26.61 -21.84 32.43
C PRO A 11 -25.17 -22.30 32.74
N ILE A 12 -24.97 -23.13 33.76
CA ILE A 12 -23.65 -23.67 34.11
C ILE A 12 -23.16 -24.64 33.03
N VAL A 13 -24.03 -25.52 32.55
CA VAL A 13 -23.70 -26.43 31.43
C VAL A 13 -23.38 -25.64 30.16
N ALA A 14 -24.13 -24.58 29.85
CA ALA A 14 -23.86 -23.73 28.69
C ALA A 14 -22.48 -23.05 28.77
N ILE A 15 -22.11 -22.50 29.93
CA ILE A 15 -20.79 -21.88 30.15
C ILE A 15 -19.66 -22.91 30.00
N VAL A 16 -19.84 -24.11 30.56
CA VAL A 16 -18.84 -25.20 30.46
C VAL A 16 -18.68 -25.67 29.01
N VAL A 17 -19.76 -25.77 28.24
CA VAL A 17 -19.71 -26.16 26.82
C VAL A 17 -19.02 -25.08 25.98
N ILE A 18 -19.28 -23.79 26.23
CA ILE A 18 -18.61 -22.68 25.53
C ILE A 18 -17.11 -22.66 25.88
N ALA A 19 -16.76 -22.85 27.15
CA ALA A 19 -15.36 -22.92 27.58
C ALA A 19 -14.63 -24.12 26.94
N LEU A 20 -15.27 -25.28 26.88
CA LEU A 20 -14.74 -26.47 26.19
C LEU A 20 -14.59 -26.25 24.68
N PHE A 21 -15.52 -25.53 24.05
CA PHE A 21 -15.44 -25.18 22.63
C PHE A 21 -14.21 -24.29 22.36
N PHE A 22 -14.03 -23.19 23.10
CA PHE A 22 -12.86 -22.33 22.92
C PHE A 22 -11.54 -23.03 23.29
N TRP A 23 -11.54 -23.90 24.30
CA TRP A 23 -10.37 -24.72 24.62
C TRP A 23 -10.03 -25.72 23.51
N ALA A 24 -11.04 -26.35 22.89
CA ALA A 24 -10.85 -27.26 21.77
C ALA A 24 -10.36 -26.53 20.51
N VAL A 25 -10.86 -25.31 20.25
CA VAL A 25 -10.42 -24.45 19.13
C VAL A 25 -8.96 -24.01 19.33
N ASP A 26 -8.58 -23.50 20.51
CA ASP A 26 -7.17 -23.15 20.81
C ASP A 26 -6.23 -24.36 20.69
N ARG A 27 -6.68 -25.53 21.15
CA ARG A 27 -5.89 -26.77 21.03
C ARG A 27 -5.79 -27.27 19.59
N TYR A 28 -6.85 -27.14 18.79
CA TYR A 28 -6.85 -27.49 17.38
C TYR A 28 -5.95 -26.54 16.59
N ASP A 29 -6.04 -25.23 16.82
CA ASP A 29 -5.19 -24.23 16.16
C ASP A 29 -3.72 -24.44 16.52
N ARG A 30 -3.38 -24.72 17.79
CA ARG A 30 -2.00 -25.07 18.17
C ARG A 30 -1.51 -26.38 17.54
N ALA A 31 -2.38 -27.39 17.41
CA ALA A 31 -2.03 -28.66 16.76
C ALA A 31 -1.95 -28.54 15.23
N ALA A 32 -2.71 -27.62 14.63
CA ALA A 32 -2.63 -27.29 13.21
C ALA A 32 -1.35 -26.48 12.93
N LEU A 33 -1.07 -25.46 13.73
CA LEU A 33 0.15 -24.65 13.64
C LEU A 33 1.43 -25.46 13.92
N SER A 34 1.39 -26.45 14.82
CA SER A 34 2.54 -27.36 15.04
C SER A 34 2.81 -28.29 13.85
N ARG A 35 1.81 -28.56 12.99
CA ARG A 35 2.00 -29.31 11.74
C ARG A 35 2.61 -28.46 10.62
N PHE A 36 2.49 -27.13 10.70
CA PHE A 36 3.08 -26.19 9.73
C PHE A 36 4.44 -25.63 10.13
N THR A 37 4.95 -25.92 11.33
CA THR A 37 6.22 -25.37 11.85
C THR A 37 7.46 -26.22 11.55
N HIS A 38 7.33 -27.33 10.81
CA HIS A 38 8.46 -28.19 10.43
C HIS A 38 8.91 -28.23 8.94
N PRO A 39 8.51 -27.34 8.00
CA PRO A 39 9.13 -27.32 6.67
C PRO A 39 10.52 -26.67 6.63
N LEU A 40 10.87 -25.81 7.60
CA LEU A 40 12.04 -24.92 7.50
C LEU A 40 13.33 -25.46 8.14
N ASP A 41 13.29 -26.55 8.90
CA ASP A 41 14.48 -27.18 9.51
C ASP A 41 15.24 -28.15 8.57
N ARG A 42 14.87 -28.22 7.28
CA ARG A 42 15.55 -29.08 6.28
C ARG A 42 16.42 -28.34 5.26
N LEU A 43 16.76 -27.09 5.52
CA LEU A 43 17.75 -26.35 4.73
C LEU A 43 18.83 -25.78 5.65
N SER A 44 19.68 -26.66 6.16
CA SER A 44 21.01 -26.31 6.63
C SER A 44 21.98 -27.37 6.11
N PRO A 45 23.03 -27.01 5.37
CA PRO A 45 24.04 -27.96 4.96
C PRO A 45 24.85 -28.37 6.18
N SER A 46 24.94 -29.67 6.41
CA SER A 46 25.80 -30.28 7.42
C SER A 46 27.25 -29.86 7.22
N SER A 47 27.82 -29.21 8.22
CA SER A 47 29.27 -29.09 8.40
C SER A 47 29.86 -30.48 8.68
N SER A 48 30.82 -30.90 7.86
CA SER A 48 31.76 -31.95 8.24
C SER A 48 33.17 -31.43 8.01
N SER A 49 33.97 -31.55 9.06
CA SER A 49 35.36 -31.13 9.18
C SER A 49 36.32 -32.22 8.69
N SER A 50 37.60 -31.83 8.59
CA SER A 50 38.82 -32.59 8.24
C SER A 50 39.08 -32.80 6.74
N SER A 51 40.29 -32.76 6.19
CA SER A 51 41.61 -32.30 6.63
C SER A 51 42.53 -32.29 5.40
N SER A 52 43.59 -31.49 5.44
CA SER A 52 44.65 -31.33 4.44
C SER A 52 45.33 -32.62 3.94
N SER A 53 45.63 -32.70 2.64
CA SER A 53 46.98 -33.00 2.14
C SER A 53 47.10 -32.89 0.60
N SER A 54 48.28 -32.48 0.18
CA SER A 54 48.78 -32.19 -1.16
C SER A 54 49.11 -33.44 -2.00
N SER A 55 48.93 -33.38 -3.32
CA SER A 55 49.98 -33.63 -4.34
C SER A 55 49.42 -33.72 -5.77
N SER A 56 50.31 -33.49 -6.70
CA SER A 56 50.18 -33.23 -8.13
C SER A 56 50.10 -34.46 -9.03
N GLN A 57 49.64 -34.19 -10.28
CA GLN A 57 49.96 -34.82 -11.57
C GLN A 57 49.03 -35.89 -12.20
N GLN A 58 48.83 -35.66 -13.52
CA GLN A 58 48.50 -36.57 -14.64
C GLN A 58 47.03 -36.83 -15.03
N GLN A 59 46.65 -36.22 -16.16
CA GLN A 59 45.72 -36.74 -17.19
C GLN A 59 46.29 -38.00 -17.86
N PRO A 60 45.56 -38.80 -18.67
CA PRO A 60 44.17 -38.65 -19.17
C PRO A 60 43.31 -39.95 -19.11
N THR A 61 41.98 -39.85 -19.33
CA THR A 61 41.21 -40.49 -20.43
C THR A 61 39.69 -40.44 -20.17
N SER A 62 38.97 -40.29 -21.28
CA SER A 62 37.52 -40.24 -21.51
C SER A 62 36.62 -41.22 -20.75
N SER A 63 35.51 -40.72 -20.20
CA SER A 63 34.15 -41.23 -20.47
C SER A 63 33.08 -40.31 -19.88
N ASP A 64 32.08 -40.01 -20.71
CA ASP A 64 30.81 -39.31 -20.46
C ASP A 64 30.27 -39.28 -19.01
N VAL A 65 30.14 -38.07 -18.45
CA VAL A 65 29.03 -37.73 -17.54
C VAL A 65 28.55 -36.32 -17.87
N ARG A 66 27.39 -36.26 -18.53
CA ARG A 66 26.66 -35.05 -18.90
C ARG A 66 26.24 -34.30 -17.63
N ARG A 67 26.89 -33.15 -17.32
CA ARG A 67 26.37 -32.21 -16.33
C ARG A 67 24.97 -31.74 -16.78
N PRO A 68 23.97 -31.69 -15.89
CA PRO A 68 22.72 -31.02 -16.23
C PRO A 68 23.05 -29.55 -16.56
N PRO A 69 22.44 -28.97 -17.62
CA PRO A 69 22.71 -27.58 -17.96
C PRO A 69 22.28 -26.71 -16.78
N GLN A 70 23.21 -25.89 -16.28
CA GLN A 70 22.85 -24.80 -15.39
C GLN A 70 21.84 -23.92 -16.13
N VAL A 71 20.61 -23.89 -15.63
CA VAL A 71 19.59 -22.93 -16.07
C VAL A 71 20.09 -21.56 -15.65
N LYS A 72 20.77 -20.86 -16.57
CA LYS A 72 20.95 -19.41 -16.46
C LYS A 72 19.55 -18.83 -16.44
N ALA A 73 19.16 -18.15 -15.36
CA ALA A 73 17.94 -17.36 -15.35
C ALA A 73 17.98 -16.42 -16.56
N GLN A 74 17.07 -16.64 -17.51
CA GLN A 74 16.95 -15.79 -18.69
C GLN A 74 16.55 -14.40 -18.23
N LYS A 75 17.27 -13.39 -18.71
CA LYS A 75 16.91 -11.97 -18.57
C LYS A 75 15.46 -11.82 -19.08
N PRO A 76 14.54 -11.16 -18.36
CA PRO A 76 13.17 -10.99 -18.83
C PRO A 76 13.19 -10.28 -20.18
N THR A 77 12.66 -10.95 -21.20
CA THR A 77 12.63 -10.44 -22.57
C THR A 77 11.74 -9.21 -22.66
N THR A 78 12.26 -8.12 -23.22
CA THR A 78 11.45 -6.94 -23.58
C THR A 78 10.39 -7.36 -24.61
N PRO A 79 9.26 -6.64 -24.74
CA PRO A 79 8.25 -6.95 -25.77
C PRO A 79 8.82 -6.98 -27.20
N ASP A 80 9.83 -6.16 -27.50
CA ASP A 80 10.54 -6.19 -28.79
C ASP A 80 11.28 -7.52 -29.02
N GLN A 81 11.79 -8.14 -27.93
CA GLN A 81 12.40 -9.49 -27.96
C GLN A 81 11.34 -10.60 -28.02
N LEU A 82 10.17 -10.40 -27.41
CA LEU A 82 9.01 -11.32 -27.55
C LEU A 82 8.50 -11.35 -28.99
N CYS A 83 8.48 -10.20 -29.65
CA CYS A 83 8.13 -10.04 -31.07
C CYS A 83 9.18 -10.62 -32.02
N ALA A 84 10.47 -10.32 -31.79
CA ALA A 84 11.56 -10.84 -32.62
C ALA A 84 11.67 -12.38 -32.54
N ALA A 85 11.38 -12.97 -31.37
CA ALA A 85 11.33 -14.42 -31.20
C ALA A 85 10.11 -15.07 -31.88
N ALA A 86 8.94 -14.42 -31.84
CA ALA A 86 7.71 -14.89 -32.50
C ALA A 86 7.82 -14.98 -34.03
N HIS A 87 8.68 -14.16 -34.65
CA HIS A 87 8.94 -14.22 -36.10
C HIS A 87 9.87 -15.36 -36.53
N HIS A 88 10.64 -15.95 -35.60
CA HIS A 88 11.64 -16.98 -35.93
C HIS A 88 11.32 -18.38 -35.38
N HIS A 89 10.52 -18.49 -34.32
CA HIS A 89 9.97 -19.75 -33.81
C HIS A 89 8.64 -19.49 -33.09
N GLN A 90 7.80 -20.52 -32.95
CA GLN A 90 6.57 -20.50 -32.13
C GLN A 90 6.87 -20.22 -30.64
N SER A 91 7.38 -19.03 -30.28
CA SER A 91 7.66 -18.66 -28.91
C SER A 91 6.42 -18.02 -28.30
N SER A 92 5.65 -18.82 -27.58
CA SER A 92 4.65 -18.33 -26.63
C SER A 92 5.30 -17.32 -25.69
N SER A 93 4.67 -16.16 -25.48
CA SER A 93 5.04 -15.25 -24.39
C SER A 93 5.21 -16.05 -23.09
N PRO A 94 6.21 -15.73 -22.24
CA PRO A 94 6.39 -16.42 -20.98
C PRO A 94 5.09 -16.34 -20.19
N PRO A 95 4.68 -17.47 -19.58
CA PRO A 95 3.37 -17.55 -18.98
C PRO A 95 3.33 -16.61 -17.76
N PRO A 96 2.17 -15.99 -17.46
CA PRO A 96 2.10 -14.98 -16.42
C PRO A 96 2.59 -15.48 -15.08
N PRO A 97 3.27 -14.63 -14.28
CA PRO A 97 3.59 -14.93 -12.90
C PRO A 97 2.32 -14.81 -12.03
N LEU A 98 1.29 -15.58 -12.34
CA LEU A 98 0.07 -15.63 -11.54
C LEU A 98 0.36 -16.32 -10.21
N SER A 99 -0.37 -15.91 -9.17
CA SER A 99 -0.39 -16.62 -7.91
C SER A 99 -0.87 -18.08 -8.09
N PHE A 100 -0.48 -18.95 -7.16
CA PHE A 100 -0.86 -20.37 -7.25
C PHE A 100 -2.39 -20.60 -7.29
N PRO A 101 -3.23 -19.89 -6.51
CA PRO A 101 -4.68 -19.98 -6.64
C PRO A 101 -5.18 -19.64 -8.05
N GLU A 102 -4.64 -18.56 -8.63
CA GLU A 102 -4.95 -18.15 -9.99
C GLU A 102 -4.51 -19.25 -10.99
N TRP A 103 -3.37 -19.88 -10.79
CA TRP A 103 -2.89 -20.95 -11.68
C TRP A 103 -3.85 -22.18 -11.75
N LEU A 104 -4.61 -22.44 -10.68
CA LEU A 104 -5.46 -23.62 -10.53
C LEU A 104 -6.83 -23.53 -11.21
N ILE A 105 -7.29 -22.33 -11.57
CA ILE A 105 -8.66 -22.09 -12.06
C ILE A 105 -8.66 -21.61 -13.51
N GLY A 106 -9.69 -22.02 -14.25
CA GLY A 106 -9.95 -21.48 -15.58
C GLY A 106 -10.50 -20.07 -15.48
N LYS A 107 -10.17 -19.22 -16.43
CA LYS A 107 -10.46 -17.78 -16.37
C LYS A 107 -10.64 -17.16 -17.74
N ASN A 108 -11.31 -16.03 -17.79
CA ASN A 108 -11.26 -15.14 -18.94
C ASN A 108 -10.13 -14.14 -18.75
N TYR A 109 -9.11 -14.15 -19.59
CA TYR A 109 -7.84 -13.48 -19.35
C TYR A 109 -7.46 -12.53 -20.48
N THR A 110 -6.85 -11.40 -20.12
CA THR A 110 -6.15 -10.50 -21.04
C THR A 110 -4.89 -9.95 -20.40
N ARG A 111 -3.90 -9.59 -21.23
CA ARG A 111 -2.65 -8.95 -20.81
C ARG A 111 -2.41 -7.71 -21.65
N THR A 112 -1.88 -6.67 -21.03
CA THR A 112 -1.29 -5.53 -21.74
C THR A 112 0.03 -5.08 -21.11
N TYR A 113 0.83 -4.36 -21.89
CA TYR A 113 2.13 -3.86 -21.47
C TYR A 113 2.12 -2.33 -21.51
N LEU A 114 2.54 -1.72 -20.40
CA LEU A 114 2.64 -0.28 -20.24
C LEU A 114 4.11 0.10 -20.08
N ARG A 115 4.59 1.05 -20.89
CA ARG A 115 5.95 1.59 -20.78
C ARG A 115 5.88 3.01 -20.19
N PRO A 116 6.39 3.23 -18.97
CA PRO A 116 6.42 4.56 -18.37
C PRO A 116 7.49 5.44 -19.04
N ASN A 117 7.06 6.59 -19.55
CA ASN A 117 7.95 7.67 -19.98
C ASN A 117 8.10 8.68 -18.83
N HIS A 118 9.26 8.71 -18.19
CA HIS A 118 9.50 9.55 -17.02
C HIS A 118 9.81 11.00 -17.41
N LEU A 119 8.82 11.87 -17.21
CA LEU A 119 8.90 13.32 -17.35
C LEU A 119 9.49 13.96 -16.09
N PRO A 120 9.92 15.24 -16.12
CA PRO A 120 10.47 15.92 -14.96
C PRO A 120 9.56 15.85 -13.71
N PRO A 121 10.11 15.81 -12.48
CA PRO A 121 9.33 15.57 -11.26
C PRO A 121 8.20 16.57 -10.98
N ASP A 122 8.29 17.79 -11.52
CA ASP A 122 7.30 18.85 -11.34
C ASP A 122 6.16 18.86 -12.35
N THR A 123 6.18 17.93 -13.29
CA THR A 123 5.15 17.76 -14.32
C THR A 123 3.77 17.62 -13.67
N LYS A 124 2.78 18.36 -14.19
CA LYS A 124 1.39 18.32 -13.72
C LYS A 124 0.55 17.53 -14.70
N PHE A 125 -0.28 16.64 -14.14
CA PHE A 125 -1.25 15.86 -14.89
C PHE A 125 -2.67 16.24 -14.45
N LYS A 126 -3.63 16.01 -15.34
CA LYS A 126 -5.05 16.07 -15.04
C LYS A 126 -5.42 14.94 -14.08
N SER A 127 -6.54 15.11 -13.38
CA SER A 127 -7.07 14.07 -12.49
C SER A 127 -7.54 12.82 -13.24
N LEU A 128 -7.74 12.90 -14.56
CA LEU A 128 -8.06 11.81 -15.46
C LEU A 128 -7.42 12.10 -16.83
N GLU A 129 -6.36 11.37 -17.16
CA GLU A 129 -5.71 11.43 -18.47
C GLU A 129 -6.42 10.52 -19.47
N THR A 130 -6.27 10.80 -20.77
CA THR A 130 -6.80 9.93 -21.83
C THR A 130 -5.65 9.26 -22.56
N ILE A 131 -5.77 7.96 -22.82
CA ILE A 131 -4.88 7.22 -23.71
C ILE A 131 -5.65 6.95 -25.00
N ASP A 132 -5.16 7.50 -26.11
CA ASP A 132 -5.84 7.42 -27.40
C ASP A 132 -5.59 6.09 -28.14
N GLN A 133 -4.52 5.39 -27.76
CA GLN A 133 -4.18 4.08 -28.31
C GLN A 133 -5.01 2.98 -27.64
N GLN A 134 -5.24 1.87 -28.36
CA GLN A 134 -5.93 0.72 -27.79
C GLN A 134 -5.08 0.02 -26.72
N VAL A 135 -5.55 0.00 -25.48
CA VAL A 135 -4.82 -0.52 -24.31
C VAL A 135 -5.10 -2.00 -24.08
N LEU A 136 -6.37 -2.40 -23.96
CA LEU A 136 -6.71 -3.78 -23.67
C LEU A 136 -6.83 -4.60 -24.95
N GLN A 137 -6.22 -5.78 -24.88
CA GLN A 137 -6.42 -6.81 -25.88
C GLN A 137 -7.73 -7.55 -25.63
N PRO A 138 -8.31 -8.19 -26.66
CA PRO A 138 -9.46 -9.06 -26.48
C PRO A 138 -9.21 -10.14 -25.42
N PHE A 139 -10.18 -10.32 -24.52
CA PHE A 139 -10.16 -11.37 -23.53
C PHE A 139 -10.24 -12.76 -24.17
N ARG A 140 -9.61 -13.74 -23.52
CA ARG A 140 -9.58 -15.14 -23.98
C ARG A 140 -9.80 -16.11 -22.83
N PRO A 141 -10.48 -17.24 -23.07
CA PRO A 141 -10.48 -18.34 -22.12
C PRO A 141 -9.05 -18.88 -21.93
N LEU A 142 -8.58 -18.87 -20.69
CA LEU A 142 -7.36 -19.53 -20.26
C LEU A 142 -7.73 -20.69 -19.34
N GLY A 143 -7.36 -21.90 -19.73
CA GLY A 143 -7.61 -23.10 -18.94
C GLY A 143 -6.73 -23.17 -17.69
N ARG A 144 -7.01 -24.16 -16.84
CA ARG A 144 -6.15 -24.49 -15.69
C ARG A 144 -4.72 -24.75 -16.16
N ALA A 145 -3.75 -24.47 -15.30
CA ALA A 145 -2.32 -24.57 -15.63
C ALA A 145 -1.88 -23.70 -16.82
N MET A 146 -2.59 -22.60 -17.07
CA MET A 146 -2.29 -21.62 -18.12
C MET A 146 -2.27 -22.22 -19.53
N ARG A 147 -3.12 -23.24 -19.76
CA ARG A 147 -3.29 -23.83 -21.10
C ARG A 147 -4.16 -22.91 -21.94
N THR A 148 -3.57 -22.30 -22.96
CA THR A 148 -4.33 -21.62 -24.01
C THR A 148 -5.01 -22.65 -24.91
N PRO A 149 -6.25 -22.43 -25.34
CA PRO A 149 -6.83 -23.15 -26.47
C PRO A 149 -5.91 -23.07 -27.69
N ALA A 150 -5.91 -24.07 -28.56
CA ALA A 150 -5.08 -24.07 -29.76
C ALA A 150 -5.41 -22.84 -30.62
N MET A 151 -4.39 -22.03 -30.97
CA MET A 151 -4.55 -20.88 -31.86
C MET A 151 -5.03 -21.36 -33.23
N GLN A 152 -6.13 -20.79 -33.72
CA GLN A 152 -6.60 -20.99 -35.10
C GLN A 152 -5.88 -20.00 -36.03
N ALA A 153 -5.87 -20.25 -37.34
CA ALA A 153 -5.11 -19.43 -38.31
C ALA A 153 -5.68 -18.00 -38.48
N ASP A 154 -6.91 -17.82 -38.02
CA ASP A 154 -7.78 -16.65 -38.08
C ASP A 154 -7.98 -16.01 -36.68
N ASP A 155 -7.06 -16.30 -35.76
CA ASP A 155 -7.08 -15.82 -34.39
C ASP A 155 -6.79 -14.30 -34.31
N PRO A 156 -7.68 -13.48 -33.72
CA PRO A 156 -7.54 -12.02 -33.63
C PRO A 156 -6.45 -11.52 -32.67
N TRP A 157 -5.59 -12.38 -32.11
CA TRP A 157 -4.42 -11.90 -31.38
C TRP A 157 -3.33 -11.53 -32.38
N PRO A 158 -2.87 -10.27 -32.37
CA PRO A 158 -1.63 -9.98 -33.06
C PRO A 158 -0.51 -10.84 -32.42
N PRO A 159 0.45 -11.34 -33.22
CA PRO A 159 1.60 -12.09 -32.71
C PRO A 159 2.44 -11.28 -31.72
N CYS A 160 2.23 -9.96 -31.69
CA CYS A 160 2.87 -8.98 -30.84
C CYS A 160 1.83 -8.24 -29.99
N PRO A 161 1.95 -8.23 -28.66
CA PRO A 161 1.10 -7.41 -27.82
C PRO A 161 1.43 -5.92 -28.00
N ASN A 162 0.42 -5.05 -27.98
CA ASN A 162 0.63 -3.61 -27.97
C ASN A 162 1.41 -3.20 -26.71
N VAL A 163 2.42 -2.35 -26.87
CA VAL A 163 3.10 -1.65 -25.78
C VAL A 163 2.61 -0.21 -25.79
N ILE A 164 2.04 0.22 -24.68
CA ILE A 164 1.45 1.56 -24.56
C ILE A 164 2.41 2.43 -23.76
N ASP A 165 2.94 3.46 -24.40
CA ASP A 165 3.73 4.47 -23.70
C ASP A 165 2.81 5.38 -22.87
N VAL A 166 3.17 5.57 -21.59
CA VAL A 166 2.39 6.37 -20.63
C VAL A 166 3.31 7.35 -19.93
N ASP A 167 3.01 8.65 -20.04
CA ASP A 167 3.76 9.69 -19.35
C ASP A 167 3.53 9.64 -17.84
N VAL A 168 4.63 9.57 -17.08
CA VAL A 168 4.67 9.61 -15.61
C VAL A 168 5.66 10.65 -15.13
N ALA A 169 5.45 11.23 -13.95
CA ALA A 169 6.46 12.12 -13.37
C ALA A 169 7.52 11.27 -12.68
N ALA A 170 8.79 11.61 -12.89
CA ALA A 170 9.89 11.10 -12.08
C ALA A 170 9.70 11.46 -10.60
N ASP A 171 10.28 10.69 -9.70
CA ASP A 171 10.17 10.98 -8.28
C ASP A 171 10.96 12.22 -7.89
N HIS A 172 10.55 12.86 -6.80
CA HIS A 172 11.35 13.93 -6.22
C HIS A 172 12.56 13.34 -5.50
N ASP A 173 13.65 14.11 -5.48
CA ASP A 173 14.84 13.76 -4.72
C ASP A 173 14.51 13.57 -3.22
N VAL A 174 15.11 12.53 -2.63
CA VAL A 174 14.81 12.09 -1.26
C VAL A 174 15.64 12.80 -0.20
N GLU A 175 16.68 13.57 -0.55
CA GLU A 175 17.58 14.19 0.44
C GLU A 175 16.82 15.14 1.37
N ALA A 176 15.84 15.88 0.85
CA ALA A 176 15.00 16.78 1.66
C ALA A 176 14.22 16.06 2.78
N THR A 177 14.02 14.73 2.67
CA THR A 177 13.35 13.95 3.72
C THR A 177 14.18 13.82 4.99
N SER A 178 15.49 14.09 4.95
CA SER A 178 16.37 14.13 6.14
C SER A 178 16.03 15.24 7.12
N SER A 179 15.13 16.15 6.74
CA SER A 179 14.62 17.21 7.60
C SER A 179 13.49 16.76 8.54
N ILE A 180 13.01 15.52 8.42
CA ILE A 180 11.82 15.02 9.10
C ILE A 180 12.14 13.86 10.02
N LEU A 181 11.73 13.99 11.29
CA LEU A 181 11.77 12.92 12.29
C LEU A 181 10.35 12.46 12.60
N PHE A 182 10.01 11.24 12.21
CA PHE A 182 8.70 10.65 12.47
C PHE A 182 8.67 9.95 13.83
N GLY A 183 7.59 10.13 14.58
CA GLY A 183 7.37 9.57 15.89
C GLY A 183 6.18 8.64 15.89
N LEU A 184 6.37 7.43 16.43
CA LEU A 184 5.34 6.40 16.52
C LEU A 184 5.21 5.91 17.95
N ALA A 185 4.00 5.55 18.35
CA ALA A 185 3.72 4.87 19.61
C ALA A 185 3.07 3.51 19.34
N THR A 186 3.83 2.42 19.43
CA THR A 186 3.34 1.08 19.08
C THR A 186 4.07 -0.04 19.81
N THR A 187 3.95 -1.28 19.35
CA THR A 187 4.69 -2.45 19.85
C THR A 187 5.59 -3.01 18.76
N VAL A 188 6.66 -3.69 19.19
CA VAL A 188 7.59 -4.39 18.28
C VAL A 188 6.86 -5.39 17.38
N ASP A 189 5.87 -6.12 17.91
CA ASP A 189 5.10 -7.09 17.12
C ASP A 189 4.29 -6.42 16.00
N ARG A 190 3.75 -5.21 16.25
CA ARG A 190 3.05 -4.44 15.22
C ARG A 190 4.03 -3.93 14.17
N LEU A 191 5.21 -3.45 14.56
CA LEU A 191 6.26 -3.05 13.62
C LEU A 191 6.66 -4.21 12.70
N HIS A 192 6.85 -5.43 13.23
CA HIS A 192 7.14 -6.61 12.40
C HIS A 192 6.03 -6.91 11.40
N ARG A 193 4.76 -6.86 11.82
CA ARG A 193 3.61 -7.09 10.93
C ARG A 193 3.47 -6.03 9.83
N LEU A 194 3.83 -4.79 10.14
CA LEU A 194 3.70 -3.65 9.24
C LEU A 194 4.99 -3.35 8.46
N LEU A 195 6.04 -4.15 8.65
CA LEU A 195 7.37 -3.90 8.10
C LEU A 195 7.36 -3.63 6.58
N PRO A 196 6.64 -4.39 5.73
CA PRO A 196 6.60 -4.09 4.30
C PRO A 196 6.04 -2.70 3.97
N ALA A 197 5.00 -2.26 4.69
CA ALA A 197 4.40 -0.93 4.50
C ALA A 197 5.31 0.19 5.04
N LEU A 198 6.01 -0.07 6.16
CA LEU A 198 7.00 0.84 6.71
C LEU A 198 8.21 0.98 5.77
N LEU A 199 8.72 -0.12 5.21
CA LEU A 199 9.82 -0.11 4.25
C LEU A 199 9.45 0.67 2.99
N TYR A 200 8.24 0.49 2.47
CA TYR A 200 7.78 1.31 1.36
C TYR A 200 7.75 2.80 1.73
N SER A 201 7.15 3.15 2.87
CA SER A 201 6.98 4.55 3.26
C SER A 201 8.32 5.24 3.57
N TYR A 202 9.18 4.59 4.35
CA TYR A 202 10.36 5.19 4.97
C TYR A 202 11.70 4.64 4.45
N GLY A 203 11.76 3.39 4.00
CA GLY A 203 13.02 2.66 3.77
C GLY A 203 13.88 3.18 2.61
N SER A 204 13.28 3.83 1.62
CA SER A 204 14.00 4.49 0.52
C SER A 204 14.13 6.01 0.72
N SER A 205 13.96 6.50 1.95
CA SER A 205 14.06 7.92 2.29
C SER A 205 15.27 8.18 3.20
N ARG A 206 15.52 9.45 3.51
CA ARG A 206 16.49 9.90 4.52
C ARG A 206 15.82 10.29 5.84
N ALA A 207 14.50 10.09 5.96
CA ALA A 207 13.77 10.42 7.18
C ALA A 207 14.06 9.40 8.29
N SER A 208 14.12 9.87 9.53
CA SER A 208 14.37 9.04 10.70
C SER A 208 13.06 8.73 11.44
N LEU A 209 13.03 7.59 12.14
CA LEU A 209 11.92 7.12 12.97
C LEU A 209 12.34 7.03 14.44
N LEU A 210 11.54 7.61 15.34
CA LEU A 210 11.61 7.42 16.78
C LEU A 210 10.36 6.70 17.25
N VAL A 211 10.51 5.48 17.78
CA VAL A 211 9.35 4.66 18.16
C VAL A 211 9.33 4.40 19.65
N LEU A 212 8.26 4.84 20.31
CA LEU A 212 7.97 4.53 21.70
C LEU A 212 7.28 3.18 21.82
N VAL A 213 7.93 2.26 22.54
CA VAL A 213 7.46 0.90 22.82
C VAL A 213 7.17 0.69 24.32
N PRO A 214 6.38 -0.32 24.72
CA PRO A 214 6.16 -0.64 26.13
C PRO A 214 7.42 -0.78 26.98
N GLY A 215 7.34 -0.33 28.23
CA GLY A 215 8.44 -0.37 29.19
C GLY A 215 8.98 -1.78 29.47
N ASP A 216 8.13 -2.79 29.33
CA ASP A 216 8.44 -4.21 29.47
C ASP A 216 8.92 -4.89 28.17
N THR A 217 9.08 -4.12 27.08
CA THR A 217 9.61 -4.63 25.80
C THR A 217 11.00 -5.23 26.02
N LYS A 218 11.19 -6.47 25.57
CA LYS A 218 12.46 -7.21 25.68
C LYS A 218 13.30 -7.01 24.42
N LYS A 219 14.62 -7.18 24.55
CA LYS A 219 15.56 -7.23 23.42
C LYS A 219 15.45 -6.02 22.49
N ILE A 220 15.46 -4.81 23.04
CA ILE A 220 15.18 -3.61 22.24
C ILE A 220 16.30 -3.35 21.23
N GLU A 221 17.55 -3.63 21.62
CA GLU A 221 18.74 -3.48 20.79
C GLU A 221 18.74 -4.49 19.62
N GLU A 222 18.34 -5.75 19.86
CA GLU A 222 18.22 -6.77 18.80
C GLU A 222 17.12 -6.38 17.80
N ASN A 223 15.97 -5.91 18.27
CA ASN A 223 14.87 -5.49 17.40
C ASN A 223 15.21 -4.23 16.60
N GLU A 224 15.86 -3.25 17.24
CA GLU A 224 16.33 -2.06 16.56
C GLU A 224 17.34 -2.41 15.45
N ALA A 225 18.33 -3.26 15.76
CA ALA A 225 19.30 -3.75 14.78
C ALA A 225 18.62 -4.49 13.62
N TYR A 226 17.60 -5.31 13.90
CA TYR A 226 16.82 -5.99 12.88
C TYR A 226 16.16 -5.01 11.91
N PHE A 227 15.44 -4.00 12.41
CA PHE A 227 14.75 -3.04 11.54
C PHE A 227 15.71 -2.14 10.78
N ARG A 228 16.84 -1.75 11.39
CA ARG A 228 17.92 -1.03 10.70
C ARG A 228 18.52 -1.85 9.57
N ASN A 229 18.81 -3.13 9.82
CA ASN A 229 19.32 -4.03 8.79
C ASN A 229 18.29 -4.30 7.68
N ALA A 230 16.99 -4.19 7.97
CA ALA A 230 15.94 -4.27 6.96
C ALA A 230 15.84 -3.01 6.08
N GLY A 231 16.46 -1.89 6.47
CA GLY A 231 16.48 -0.64 5.70
C GLY A 231 15.73 0.53 6.33
N LEU A 232 15.30 0.45 7.60
CA LEU A 232 14.67 1.57 8.29
C LEU A 232 15.69 2.34 9.14
N ASP A 233 15.73 3.66 9.00
CA ASP A 233 16.43 4.52 9.95
C ASP A 233 15.56 4.72 11.20
N ILE A 234 15.69 3.80 12.17
CA ILE A 234 14.80 3.71 13.33
C ILE A 234 15.57 3.69 14.65
N THR A 235 14.99 4.34 15.66
CA THR A 235 15.42 4.30 17.06
C THR A 235 14.25 3.87 17.93
N LEU A 236 14.42 2.78 18.68
CA LEU A 236 13.41 2.24 19.59
C LEU A 236 13.67 2.75 21.01
N ARG A 237 12.62 3.23 21.67
CA ARG A 237 12.74 3.72 23.04
C ARG A 237 11.60 3.20 23.91
N LYS A 238 11.96 2.62 25.06
CA LYS A 238 10.99 2.17 26.05
C LYS A 238 10.31 3.36 26.70
N SER A 239 9.00 3.27 26.87
CA SER A 239 8.22 4.25 27.60
C SER A 239 7.36 3.55 28.66
N PRO A 240 7.38 4.03 29.92
CA PRO A 240 6.54 3.51 30.99
C PRO A 240 5.07 3.95 30.86
N LEU A 241 4.77 4.87 29.93
CA LEU A 241 3.43 5.40 29.74
C LEU A 241 2.47 4.34 29.18
N PRO A 242 1.19 4.38 29.57
CA PRO A 242 0.16 3.56 28.93
C PRO A 242 0.03 3.92 27.45
N PHE A 243 -0.55 3.02 26.66
CA PHE A 243 -0.57 3.11 25.19
C PHE A 243 -1.11 4.46 24.67
N THR A 244 -2.28 4.90 25.15
CA THR A 244 -2.94 6.16 24.76
C THR A 244 -2.10 7.40 25.10
N ALA A 245 -1.33 7.34 26.17
CA ALA A 245 -0.46 8.43 26.62
C ALA A 245 0.87 8.52 25.87
N ARG A 246 1.36 7.41 25.28
CA ARG A 246 2.66 7.38 24.59
C ARG A 246 2.73 8.29 23.38
N TYR A 247 1.62 8.47 22.67
CA TYR A 247 1.58 9.34 21.49
C TYR A 247 1.93 10.79 21.85
N PHE A 248 1.32 11.37 22.89
CA PHE A 248 1.74 12.69 23.39
C PHE A 248 3.14 12.64 24.04
N GLY A 249 3.51 11.50 24.63
CA GLY A 249 4.86 11.21 25.11
C GLY A 249 5.98 11.43 24.08
N LEU A 250 5.66 11.42 22.78
CA LEU A 250 6.60 11.75 21.71
C LEU A 250 7.15 13.17 21.81
N VAL A 251 6.39 14.14 22.38
CA VAL A 251 6.88 15.52 22.59
C VAL A 251 8.17 15.52 23.42
N GLN A 252 8.17 14.78 24.53
CA GLN A 252 9.36 14.60 25.36
C GLN A 252 10.43 13.79 24.65
N ALA A 253 10.05 12.66 24.04
CA ALA A 253 11.01 11.78 23.39
C ALA A 253 11.79 12.45 22.24
N PHE A 254 11.10 13.24 21.41
CA PHE A 254 11.73 14.02 20.35
C PHE A 254 12.71 15.04 20.92
N SER A 255 12.28 15.81 21.92
CA SER A 255 13.10 16.87 22.51
C SER A 255 14.36 16.30 23.14
N GLU A 256 14.26 15.18 23.85
CA GLU A 256 15.39 14.50 24.46
C GLU A 256 16.35 13.90 23.42
N LEU A 257 15.83 13.30 22.35
CA LEU A 257 16.66 12.80 21.24
C LEU A 257 17.44 13.94 20.58
N LEU A 258 16.74 15.03 20.23
CA LEU A 258 17.33 16.16 19.52
C LEU A 258 18.30 16.97 20.38
N LYS A 259 18.15 16.97 21.71
CA LYS A 259 19.06 17.68 22.65
C LYS A 259 20.19 16.79 23.17
N SER A 260 20.13 15.48 22.94
CA SER A 260 21.16 14.55 23.40
C SER A 260 22.53 14.87 22.77
N PRO A 261 23.62 14.93 23.56
CA PRO A 261 24.96 15.10 23.02
C PRO A 261 25.40 13.92 22.15
N ASP A 262 24.87 12.73 22.42
CA ASP A 262 25.16 11.49 21.69
C ASP A 262 24.11 11.21 20.59
N ARG A 263 23.38 12.24 20.14
CA ARG A 263 22.33 12.05 19.13
C ARG A 263 22.93 11.53 17.80
N PRO A 264 22.22 10.64 17.10
CA PRO A 264 22.65 10.17 15.78
C PRO A 264 22.88 11.32 14.78
N ASN A 265 23.94 11.25 13.97
CA ASN A 265 24.34 12.33 13.04
C ASN A 265 23.25 12.73 12.02
N ASN A 266 22.43 11.77 11.59
CA ASN A 266 21.28 11.98 10.72
C ASN A 266 20.19 12.88 11.34
N THR A 267 20.19 13.08 12.67
CA THR A 267 19.25 13.99 13.34
C THR A 267 19.67 15.46 13.28
N ASN A 268 20.85 15.79 12.75
CA ASN A 268 21.37 17.17 12.71
C ASN A 268 20.61 18.07 11.72
N THR A 269 19.97 17.50 10.71
CA THR A 269 19.23 18.24 9.67
C THR A 269 17.75 18.40 9.97
N ILE A 270 17.27 17.86 11.10
CA ILE A 270 15.85 17.83 11.44
C ILE A 270 15.34 19.25 11.68
N THR A 271 14.27 19.61 10.99
CA THR A 271 13.52 20.87 11.18
C THR A 271 12.05 20.61 11.51
N TRP A 272 11.56 19.39 11.24
CA TRP A 272 10.19 18.96 11.48
C TRP A 272 10.17 17.67 12.29
N VAL A 273 9.30 17.62 13.29
CA VAL A 273 8.88 16.35 13.89
C VAL A 273 7.47 16.02 13.43
N SER A 274 7.20 14.76 13.16
CA SER A 274 5.88 14.30 12.74
C SER A 274 5.33 13.23 13.66
N PHE A 275 4.10 13.40 14.11
CA PHE A 275 3.40 12.40 14.92
C PHE A 275 2.49 11.60 13.99
N VAL A 276 2.65 10.27 13.99
CA VAL A 276 1.93 9.36 13.10
C VAL A 276 1.55 8.07 13.83
N ASP A 277 0.52 7.39 13.33
CA ASP A 277 0.22 6.03 13.73
C ASP A 277 1.08 5.05 12.91
N ASP A 278 1.18 3.80 13.37
CA ASP A 278 1.99 2.78 12.69
C ASP A 278 1.35 2.22 11.42
N ASP A 279 0.05 2.40 11.23
CA ASP A 279 -0.65 2.21 9.97
C ASP A 279 -0.90 3.53 9.20
N THR A 280 -0.20 4.64 9.54
CA THR A 280 -0.08 5.78 8.62
C THR A 280 0.83 5.40 7.45
N TYR A 281 0.29 5.44 6.23
CA TYR A 281 0.99 5.04 5.02
C TYR A 281 1.29 6.24 4.12
N TRP A 282 2.54 6.41 3.71
CA TRP A 282 2.98 7.51 2.85
C TRP A 282 3.22 7.05 1.42
N LEU A 283 2.59 7.72 0.44
CA LEU A 283 2.81 7.41 -0.97
C LEU A 283 4.21 7.87 -1.42
N SER A 284 4.61 9.09 -1.04
CA SER A 284 5.94 9.64 -1.34
C SER A 284 6.38 10.63 -0.28
N LEU A 285 7.38 10.24 0.53
CA LEU A 285 7.98 11.15 1.51
C LEU A 285 8.73 12.31 0.85
N ALA A 286 9.31 12.13 -0.33
CA ALA A 286 9.96 13.21 -1.05
C ALA A 286 8.97 14.32 -1.43
N THR A 287 7.75 13.96 -1.86
CA THR A 287 6.67 14.92 -2.11
C THR A 287 6.21 15.61 -0.83
N VAL A 288 6.14 14.88 0.30
CA VAL A 288 5.84 15.45 1.62
C VAL A 288 6.91 16.46 2.04
N ALA A 289 8.19 16.11 1.95
CA ALA A 289 9.30 16.99 2.28
C ALA A 289 9.31 18.26 1.41
N LYS A 290 9.09 18.12 0.11
CA LYS A 290 8.95 19.27 -0.81
C LYS A 290 7.82 20.21 -0.39
N ARG A 291 6.69 19.67 0.06
CA ARG A 291 5.58 20.48 0.57
C ARG A 291 5.93 21.15 1.90
N LEU A 292 6.58 20.44 2.82
CA LEU A 292 7.03 21.02 4.09
C LEU A 292 8.03 22.16 3.90
N ALA A 293 8.89 22.08 2.88
CA ALA A 293 9.84 23.13 2.53
C ALA A 293 9.18 24.47 2.12
N THR A 294 7.86 24.49 1.87
CA THR A 294 7.12 25.73 1.60
C THR A 294 6.71 26.49 2.87
N TYR A 295 6.91 25.91 4.04
CA TYR A 295 6.60 26.53 5.34
C TYR A 295 7.89 26.99 6.02
N ASP A 296 7.83 28.14 6.70
CA ASP A 296 8.94 28.64 7.50
C ASP A 296 9.07 27.85 8.82
N HIS A 297 9.99 26.89 8.83
CA HIS A 297 10.25 26.03 9.99
C HIS A 297 10.93 26.76 11.17
N SER A 298 11.37 28.02 10.99
CA SER A 298 11.92 28.85 12.07
C SER A 298 10.83 29.47 12.94
N GLN A 299 9.58 29.45 12.46
CA GLN A 299 8.40 29.87 13.21
C GLN A 299 7.75 28.67 13.90
N ARG A 300 6.83 28.96 14.81
CA ARG A 300 5.95 27.94 15.40
C ARG A 300 4.89 27.57 14.39
N VAL A 301 4.94 26.34 13.91
CA VAL A 301 4.05 25.84 12.88
C VAL A 301 3.48 24.50 13.30
N TYR A 302 2.15 24.39 13.19
CA TYR A 302 1.35 23.20 13.44
C TYR A 302 0.57 22.86 12.16
N ILE A 303 0.88 21.74 11.52
CA ILE A 303 0.26 21.30 10.26
C ILE A 303 -0.37 19.93 10.45
N GLY A 304 -1.52 19.71 9.81
CA GLY A 304 -2.16 18.41 9.71
C GLY A 304 -3.50 18.53 9.01
N THR A 305 -4.42 17.60 9.22
CA THR A 305 -5.78 17.67 8.66
C THR A 305 -6.82 17.32 9.70
N LEU A 306 -8.04 17.80 9.49
CA LEU A 306 -9.22 17.25 10.14
C LEU A 306 -9.55 15.88 9.53
N SER A 307 -10.29 15.07 10.29
CA SER A 307 -10.94 13.86 9.77
C SER A 307 -11.93 14.22 8.64
N GLU A 308 -12.08 13.32 7.68
CA GLU A 308 -13.10 13.44 6.64
C GLU A 308 -14.51 13.29 7.21
N ALA A 309 -14.65 12.55 8.33
CA ALA A 309 -15.91 12.34 9.01
C ALA A 309 -16.22 13.51 9.96
N SER A 310 -17.25 14.29 9.65
CA SER A 310 -17.62 15.47 10.42
C SER A 310 -17.93 15.17 11.89
N TRP A 311 -18.54 14.02 12.18
CA TRP A 311 -18.86 13.63 13.56
C TRP A 311 -17.60 13.38 14.39
N GLN A 312 -16.48 12.97 13.78
CA GLN A 312 -15.20 12.84 14.47
C GLN A 312 -14.67 14.24 14.83
N VAL A 313 -14.79 15.19 13.92
CA VAL A 313 -14.45 16.60 14.18
C VAL A 313 -15.34 17.20 15.25
N ASP A 314 -16.64 16.91 15.24
CA ASP A 314 -17.60 17.40 16.24
C ASP A 314 -17.32 16.78 17.63
N THR A 315 -16.82 15.54 17.68
CA THR A 315 -16.52 14.82 18.92
C THR A 315 -15.17 15.22 19.52
N PHE A 316 -14.12 15.27 18.70
CA PHE A 316 -12.73 15.45 19.17
C PHE A 316 -12.22 16.88 19.04
N GLY A 317 -12.90 17.70 18.24
CA GLY A 317 -12.56 19.08 17.97
C GLY A 317 -11.90 19.30 16.61
N SER A 318 -11.66 20.57 16.28
CA SER A 318 -10.94 20.98 15.07
C SER A 318 -9.42 20.83 15.26
N ILE A 319 -8.99 19.59 15.40
CA ILE A 319 -7.59 19.20 15.67
C ILE A 319 -6.96 18.53 14.44
N ALA A 320 -5.63 18.48 14.40
CA ALA A 320 -4.95 17.57 13.47
C ALA A 320 -5.10 16.13 13.95
N PHE A 321 -5.71 15.29 13.13
CA PHE A 321 -5.90 13.87 13.44
C PHE A 321 -4.59 13.09 13.25
N GLY A 322 -4.23 12.31 14.26
CA GLY A 322 -2.90 11.71 14.38
C GLY A 322 -2.55 10.74 13.26
N GLY A 323 -3.50 9.89 12.89
CA GLY A 323 -3.30 8.86 11.87
C GLY A 323 -3.11 9.40 10.45
N ALA A 324 -3.65 10.58 10.15
CA ALA A 324 -3.39 11.28 8.88
C ALA A 324 -1.97 11.87 8.83
N GLY A 325 -1.33 12.04 9.98
CA GLY A 325 -0.03 12.66 10.16
C GLY A 325 -0.13 14.12 10.61
N VAL A 326 0.63 14.43 11.65
CA VAL A 326 0.75 15.76 12.22
C VAL A 326 2.19 16.22 12.09
N PHE A 327 2.44 17.46 11.69
CA PHE A 327 3.78 18.03 11.61
C PHE A 327 3.92 19.25 12.52
N VAL A 328 5.01 19.28 13.28
CA VAL A 328 5.32 20.32 14.25
C VAL A 328 6.76 20.79 14.00
N SER A 329 6.93 22.10 13.85
CA SER A 329 8.25 22.75 13.75
C SER A 329 8.99 22.67 15.09
N LEU A 330 10.33 22.67 15.08
CA LEU A 330 11.12 22.64 16.32
C LEU A 330 10.81 23.76 17.34
N PRO A 331 10.60 25.04 16.95
CA PRO A 331 10.24 26.09 17.91
C PRO A 331 8.92 25.84 18.65
N LEU A 332 7.96 25.18 17.99
CA LEU A 332 6.71 24.77 18.64
C LEU A 332 6.96 23.55 19.54
N LEU A 333 7.74 22.57 19.09
CA LEU A 333 8.12 21.41 19.91
C LEU A 333 8.79 21.84 21.23
N ASP A 334 9.72 22.80 21.18
CA ASP A 334 10.40 23.32 22.38
C ASP A 334 9.41 23.94 23.37
N ARG A 335 8.40 24.65 22.87
CA ARG A 335 7.34 25.24 23.69
C ARG A 335 6.49 24.16 24.36
N LEU A 336 6.12 23.12 23.62
CA LEU A 336 5.35 21.98 24.13
C LEU A 336 6.15 21.17 25.16
N HIS A 337 7.45 20.97 24.92
CA HIS A 337 8.34 20.30 25.86
C HIS A 337 8.40 21.03 27.21
N GLY A 338 8.47 22.37 27.20
CA GLY A 338 8.44 23.16 28.43
C GLY A 338 7.13 23.06 29.22
N ALA A 339 6.03 22.63 28.60
CA ALA A 339 4.74 22.39 29.23
C ALA A 339 4.40 20.90 29.38
N TYR A 340 5.34 20.00 29.06
CA TYR A 340 5.07 18.57 28.88
C TYR A 340 4.42 17.93 30.10
N ASP A 341 5.01 18.08 31.28
CA ASP A 341 4.48 17.46 32.51
C ASP A 341 3.05 17.91 32.82
N THR A 342 2.77 19.19 32.57
CA THR A 342 1.42 19.75 32.75
C THR A 342 0.44 19.16 31.74
N CYS A 343 0.79 19.12 30.45
CA CYS A 343 -0.08 18.56 29.42
C CYS A 343 -0.30 17.04 29.60
N GLN A 344 0.76 16.33 29.99
CA GLN A 344 0.73 14.89 30.22
C GLN A 344 -0.21 14.54 31.37
N SER A 345 -0.32 15.40 32.39
CA SER A 345 -1.15 15.20 33.59
C SER A 345 -2.66 15.38 33.39
N TRP A 346 -3.15 15.77 32.22
CA TRP A 346 -4.59 16.01 31.94
C TRP A 346 -5.47 14.76 31.85
N GLY A 347 -5.02 13.63 32.40
CA GLY A 347 -5.77 12.38 32.39
C GLY A 347 -5.69 11.62 31.07
N GLU A 348 -6.55 10.62 30.94
CA GLU A 348 -6.61 9.75 29.76
C GLU A 348 -7.49 10.36 28.67
N GLN A 349 -6.92 10.51 27.48
CA GLN A 349 -7.58 10.98 26.27
C GLN A 349 -6.76 10.52 25.05
N PRO A 350 -7.33 10.51 23.82
CA PRO A 350 -6.58 10.31 22.59
C PRO A 350 -5.34 11.19 22.51
N GLY A 351 -4.26 10.65 21.98
CA GLY A 351 -2.95 11.28 22.01
C GLY A 351 -2.84 12.54 21.16
N ASP A 352 -3.45 12.54 19.99
CA ASP A 352 -3.56 13.67 19.08
C ASP A 352 -4.45 14.78 19.66
N GLN A 353 -5.55 14.40 20.34
CA GLN A 353 -6.37 15.34 21.09
C GLN A 353 -5.57 16.02 22.20
N LYS A 354 -4.77 15.25 22.97
CA LYS A 354 -3.89 15.81 24.00
C LYS A 354 -2.84 16.75 23.41
N LEU A 355 -2.24 16.38 22.29
CA LEU A 355 -1.28 17.21 21.57
C LEU A 355 -1.91 18.55 21.15
N ALA A 356 -3.08 18.49 20.51
CA ALA A 356 -3.78 19.68 20.04
C ALA A 356 -4.20 20.61 21.19
N GLN A 357 -4.72 20.07 22.30
CA GLN A 357 -5.03 20.87 23.49
C GLN A 357 -3.78 21.52 24.10
N CYS A 358 -2.63 20.81 24.08
CA CYS A 358 -1.38 21.37 24.59
C CYS A 358 -0.89 22.52 23.68
N ILE A 359 -1.02 22.38 22.36
CA ILE A 359 -0.74 23.44 21.38
C ILE A 359 -1.70 24.62 21.56
N ASP A 360 -2.99 24.39 21.73
CA ASP A 360 -3.98 25.45 21.94
C ASP A 360 -3.65 26.27 23.20
N LYS A 361 -3.32 25.59 24.31
CA LYS A 361 -3.07 26.25 25.59
C LYS A 361 -1.69 26.89 25.71
N PHE A 362 -0.65 26.26 25.14
CA PHE A 362 0.74 26.68 25.35
C PHE A 362 1.50 26.98 24.08
N GLY A 363 0.97 26.65 22.90
CA GLY A 363 1.59 26.94 21.61
C GLY A 363 1.53 28.40 21.19
N ASP A 364 1.22 29.33 22.12
CA ASP A 364 1.23 30.78 21.94
C ASP A 364 0.45 31.22 20.67
N ASN A 365 -0.82 30.83 20.58
CA ASN A 365 -1.72 31.11 19.46
C ASN A 365 -1.27 30.53 18.11
N THR A 366 -0.57 29.38 18.08
CA THR A 366 -0.23 28.71 16.81
C THR A 366 -1.46 27.95 16.27
N PRO A 367 -2.10 28.41 15.17
CA PRO A 367 -3.28 27.74 14.64
C PRO A 367 -2.91 26.49 13.84
N LEU A 368 -3.86 25.56 13.74
CA LEU A 368 -3.75 24.42 12.83
C LEU A 368 -3.76 24.90 11.37
N THR A 369 -2.69 24.60 10.64
CA THR A 369 -2.61 24.74 9.19
C THR A 369 -3.10 23.46 8.52
N ILE A 370 -4.22 23.57 7.80
CA ILE A 370 -4.84 22.41 7.12
C ILE A 370 -4.05 22.01 5.87
N TRP A 371 -3.72 20.71 5.80
CA TRP A 371 -3.14 20.04 4.64
C TRP A 371 -4.12 19.00 4.10
N ASP A 372 -4.87 19.42 3.08
CA ASP A 372 -6.07 18.77 2.55
C ASP A 372 -5.86 17.48 1.74
N THR A 373 -4.64 16.96 1.73
CA THR A 373 -4.27 15.72 1.01
C THR A 373 -3.70 14.65 1.95
N LEU A 374 -3.68 14.96 3.26
CA LEU A 374 -3.52 13.96 4.30
C LEU A 374 -4.91 13.36 4.56
N TYR A 375 -4.96 12.04 4.77
CA TYR A 375 -6.24 11.35 4.96
C TYR A 375 -6.26 10.51 6.23
N GLN A 376 -7.19 10.84 7.13
CA GLN A 376 -7.42 10.07 8.37
C GLN A 376 -8.20 8.78 8.08
N MET A 377 -9.07 8.82 7.06
CA MET A 377 -9.86 7.70 6.58
C MET A 377 -10.72 7.05 7.66
N ASP A 378 -11.43 7.87 8.45
CA ASP A 378 -12.44 7.40 9.41
C ASP A 378 -13.67 6.86 8.65
N MET A 379 -13.51 5.73 7.97
CA MET A 379 -14.46 5.10 7.06
C MET A 379 -14.38 3.57 7.19
N LYS A 380 -15.52 2.90 7.00
CA LYS A 380 -15.62 1.42 7.02
C LYS A 380 -16.19 0.87 5.72
N GLY A 381 -15.97 -0.42 5.51
CA GLY A 381 -16.42 -1.12 4.32
C GLY A 381 -15.54 -0.84 3.10
N ALA A 382 -16.17 -0.77 1.93
CA ALA A 382 -15.46 -0.64 0.65
C ALA A 382 -15.15 0.84 0.35
N VAL A 383 -13.99 1.33 0.76
CA VAL A 383 -13.55 2.73 0.54
C VAL A 383 -13.05 3.03 -0.89
N ASP A 384 -13.46 2.24 -1.89
CA ASP A 384 -13.03 2.33 -3.29
C ASP A 384 -13.11 3.74 -3.89
N GLY A 385 -14.17 4.47 -3.57
CA GLY A 385 -14.42 5.79 -4.14
C GLY A 385 -13.34 6.82 -3.80
N ILE A 386 -12.62 6.68 -2.68
CA ILE A 386 -11.49 7.54 -2.32
C ILE A 386 -10.30 7.25 -3.24
N TYR A 387 -9.92 5.98 -3.38
CA TYR A 387 -8.81 5.58 -4.25
C TYR A 387 -9.09 5.91 -5.73
N GLU A 388 -10.33 5.72 -6.19
CA GLU A 388 -10.75 6.01 -7.57
C GLU A 388 -11.10 7.49 -7.82
N SER A 389 -10.94 8.38 -6.82
CA SER A 389 -11.39 9.78 -6.91
C SER A 389 -10.50 10.66 -7.79
N GLY A 390 -9.24 10.26 -8.02
CA GLY A 390 -8.23 11.12 -8.65
C GLY A 390 -7.81 12.30 -7.78
N ARG A 391 -8.17 12.31 -6.50
CA ARG A 391 -7.65 13.26 -5.51
C ARG A 391 -6.20 12.93 -5.22
N ARG A 392 -5.42 13.97 -4.92
CA ARG A 392 -4.05 13.80 -4.47
C ARG A 392 -4.04 13.33 -3.02
N ILE A 393 -3.28 12.28 -2.74
CA ILE A 393 -3.17 11.63 -1.43
C ILE A 393 -1.68 11.58 -1.07
N HIS A 394 -1.28 12.19 0.05
CA HIS A 394 0.08 12.07 0.57
C HIS A 394 0.18 11.00 1.64
N SER A 395 -0.81 10.93 2.54
CA SER A 395 -0.97 9.87 3.53
C SER A 395 -2.32 9.19 3.42
N LEU A 396 -2.35 7.91 3.80
CA LEU A 396 -3.54 7.12 4.01
C LEU A 396 -3.50 6.53 5.41
N HIS A 397 -4.68 6.34 5.98
CA HIS A 397 -4.81 5.74 7.30
C HIS A 397 -5.99 4.79 7.38
N HIS A 398 -6.00 4.04 8.47
CA HIS A 398 -6.78 2.89 8.87
C HIS A 398 -6.88 1.72 7.87
N TRP A 399 -6.03 1.68 6.84
CA TRP A 399 -6.01 0.62 5.81
C TRP A 399 -5.75 -0.80 6.32
N ASN A 400 -5.34 -0.95 7.58
CA ASN A 400 -5.12 -2.25 8.23
C ASN A 400 -5.96 -2.43 9.51
N SER A 401 -6.98 -1.61 9.72
CA SER A 401 -7.79 -1.62 10.94
C SER A 401 -9.27 -1.42 10.67
N TRP A 402 -9.70 -0.24 10.20
CA TRP A 402 -11.12 0.04 9.95
C TRP A 402 -11.61 -0.50 8.62
N TYR A 403 -10.71 -0.52 7.64
CA TYR A 403 -10.86 -1.25 6.39
C TYR A 403 -9.57 -2.01 6.12
N LYS A 404 -9.60 -2.93 5.16
CA LYS A 404 -8.42 -3.72 4.78
C LYS A 404 -8.10 -3.49 3.33
N LYS A 405 -6.91 -2.94 3.06
CA LYS A 405 -6.37 -2.81 1.70
C LYS A 405 -4.89 -3.16 1.69
N ASP A 406 -4.47 -3.97 0.73
CA ASP A 406 -3.05 -4.23 0.51
C ASP A 406 -2.39 -3.02 -0.16
N VAL A 407 -1.92 -2.08 0.67
CA VAL A 407 -1.22 -0.88 0.20
C VAL A 407 0.15 -1.18 -0.40
N VAL A 408 0.75 -2.33 -0.07
CA VAL A 408 2.07 -2.71 -0.58
C VAL A 408 1.95 -3.25 -2.00
N ALA A 409 0.98 -4.14 -2.25
CA ALA A 409 0.67 -4.60 -3.61
C ALA A 409 0.19 -3.43 -4.50
N MET A 410 -0.63 -2.54 -3.95
CA MET A 410 -1.06 -1.31 -4.63
C MET A 410 0.13 -0.49 -5.11
N SER A 411 1.15 -0.35 -4.25
CA SER A 411 2.30 0.51 -4.51
C SER A 411 3.44 -0.15 -5.28
N ALA A 412 3.34 -1.45 -5.58
CA ALA A 412 4.36 -2.19 -6.33
C ALA A 412 4.69 -1.53 -7.68
N VAL A 413 3.69 -0.93 -8.34
CA VAL A 413 3.88 -0.21 -9.62
C VAL A 413 4.89 0.93 -9.54
N ALA A 414 5.11 1.50 -8.35
CA ALA A 414 6.12 2.55 -8.16
C ALA A 414 7.54 2.06 -8.49
N ALA A 415 7.81 0.76 -8.45
CA ALA A 415 9.11 0.22 -8.86
C ALA A 415 9.40 0.38 -10.36
N ALA A 416 8.37 0.44 -11.21
CA ALA A 416 8.52 0.66 -12.66
C ALA A 416 8.17 2.08 -13.09
N ALA A 417 7.15 2.70 -12.48
CA ALA A 417 6.57 3.96 -12.95
C ALA A 417 6.74 5.15 -11.98
N GLY A 418 7.53 4.99 -10.91
CA GLY A 418 7.74 6.00 -9.88
C GLY A 418 6.56 6.13 -8.89
N ARG A 419 6.84 6.62 -7.68
CA ARG A 419 5.85 6.83 -6.60
C ARG A 419 4.79 7.86 -6.99
N GLN A 420 5.14 8.84 -7.82
CA GLN A 420 4.17 9.83 -8.33
C GLN A 420 3.13 9.24 -9.30
N SER A 421 3.30 8.00 -9.77
CA SER A 421 2.32 7.33 -10.63
C SER A 421 1.14 6.70 -9.87
N LEU A 422 1.26 6.55 -8.54
CA LEU A 422 0.25 5.87 -7.74
C LEU A 422 -1.10 6.57 -7.79
N LEU A 423 -2.17 5.78 -7.96
CA LEU A 423 -3.56 6.22 -8.02
C LEU A 423 -3.86 7.24 -9.13
N ARG A 424 -2.92 7.50 -10.05
CA ARG A 424 -3.22 8.25 -11.27
C ARG A 424 -4.26 7.51 -12.11
N ARG A 425 -5.12 8.27 -12.78
CA ARG A 425 -6.23 7.72 -13.55
C ARG A 425 -6.06 7.91 -15.04
N PHE A 426 -6.34 6.86 -15.79
CA PHE A 426 -6.26 6.83 -17.25
C PHE A 426 -7.57 6.31 -17.83
N ARG A 427 -8.13 7.04 -18.78
CA ARG A 427 -9.33 6.69 -19.54
C ARG A 427 -8.93 6.23 -20.93
N PHE A 428 -9.45 5.10 -21.38
CA PHE A 428 -9.04 4.49 -22.65
C PHE A 428 -10.10 3.55 -23.21
N ASP A 429 -9.83 3.00 -24.41
CA ASP A 429 -10.67 2.04 -25.14
C ASP A 429 -12.14 2.46 -25.19
N GLU A 430 -12.39 3.69 -25.66
CA GLU A 430 -13.76 4.17 -25.88
C GLU A 430 -14.31 3.64 -27.20
N TYR A 431 -15.46 2.99 -27.16
CA TYR A 431 -16.13 2.45 -28.35
C TYR A 431 -17.66 2.48 -28.22
N HIS A 432 -18.34 2.33 -29.35
CA HIS A 432 -19.80 2.27 -29.44
C HIS A 432 -20.27 0.93 -29.96
N THR A 433 -21.35 0.40 -29.39
CA THR A 433 -22.03 -0.81 -29.87
C THR A 433 -23.51 -0.51 -30.08
N THR A 434 -24.02 -0.78 -31.27
CA THR A 434 -25.43 -0.62 -31.59
C THR A 434 -26.11 -1.97 -31.57
N ASP A 435 -27.14 -2.11 -30.74
CA ASP A 435 -28.01 -3.27 -30.76
C ASP A 435 -28.88 -3.23 -32.03
N ALA A 436 -28.72 -4.22 -32.90
CA ALA A 436 -29.44 -4.32 -34.17
C ALA A 436 -30.96 -4.49 -34.00
N THR A 437 -31.41 -5.01 -32.85
CA THR A 437 -32.83 -5.29 -32.58
C THR A 437 -33.53 -4.06 -32.01
N THR A 438 -32.90 -3.38 -31.05
CA THR A 438 -33.51 -2.22 -30.38
C THR A 438 -33.10 -0.88 -31.01
N GLY A 439 -32.11 -0.87 -31.90
CA GLY A 439 -31.50 0.35 -32.45
C GLY A 439 -30.75 1.19 -31.42
N THR A 440 -30.60 0.68 -30.18
CA THR A 440 -29.97 1.42 -29.09
C THR A 440 -28.46 1.39 -29.24
N THR A 441 -27.85 2.57 -29.27
CA THR A 441 -26.39 2.70 -29.26
C THR A 441 -25.91 2.86 -27.82
N MET A 442 -25.01 1.97 -27.41
CA MET A 442 -24.31 2.01 -26.13
C MET A 442 -22.89 2.53 -26.34
N ARG A 443 -22.39 3.28 -25.37
CA ARG A 443 -21.02 3.78 -25.27
C ARG A 443 -20.34 3.04 -24.14
N SER A 444 -19.15 2.52 -24.41
CA SER A 444 -18.30 1.86 -23.42
C SER A 444 -16.92 2.48 -23.39
N PHE A 445 -16.30 2.55 -22.22
CA PHE A 445 -14.90 2.94 -22.04
C PHE A 445 -14.37 2.39 -20.72
N TRP A 446 -13.05 2.43 -20.55
CA TRP A 446 -12.37 1.96 -19.35
C TRP A 446 -11.72 3.10 -18.59
N VAL A 447 -11.60 2.93 -17.27
CA VAL A 447 -10.79 3.77 -16.39
C VAL A 447 -9.88 2.88 -15.56
N LEU A 448 -8.57 3.04 -15.73
CA LEU A 448 -7.55 2.50 -14.82
C LEU A 448 -7.31 3.51 -13.71
N THR A 449 -7.38 3.06 -12.46
CA THR A 449 -6.77 3.73 -11.31
C THR A 449 -5.50 2.95 -10.96
N ASN A 450 -4.33 3.55 -11.24
CA ASN A 450 -3.06 2.83 -11.22
C ASN A 450 -2.77 2.21 -9.84
N GLY A 451 -2.47 0.91 -9.82
CA GLY A 451 -2.29 0.13 -8.60
C GLY A 451 -3.57 -0.20 -7.82
N TYR A 452 -4.77 0.18 -8.29
CA TYR A 452 -6.00 -0.03 -7.53
C TYR A 452 -7.08 -0.83 -8.27
N SER A 453 -7.53 -0.35 -9.44
CA SER A 453 -8.66 -0.96 -10.17
C SER A 453 -8.67 -0.64 -11.66
N LEU A 454 -9.38 -1.48 -12.42
CA LEU A 454 -9.90 -1.14 -13.75
C LEU A 454 -11.43 -1.19 -13.71
N VAL A 455 -12.08 -0.14 -14.19
CA VAL A 455 -13.54 -0.06 -14.24
C VAL A 455 -14.00 0.15 -15.67
N LYS A 456 -14.84 -0.76 -16.16
CA LYS A 456 -15.55 -0.60 -17.43
C LYS A 456 -16.87 0.09 -17.18
N TYR A 457 -17.10 1.20 -17.86
CA TYR A 457 -18.36 1.91 -17.88
C TYR A 457 -19.08 1.58 -19.18
N THR A 458 -20.35 1.20 -19.10
CA THR A 458 -21.22 0.98 -20.26
C THR A 458 -22.54 1.69 -20.04
N MET A 459 -22.92 2.55 -20.98
CA MET A 459 -24.07 3.44 -20.82
C MET A 459 -24.71 3.76 -22.17
N ASN A 460 -25.96 4.24 -22.18
CA ASN A 460 -26.59 4.67 -23.42
C ASN A 460 -25.83 5.86 -24.03
N ALA A 461 -25.52 5.81 -25.32
CA ALA A 461 -24.75 6.85 -26.01
C ALA A 461 -25.46 8.21 -26.08
N ARG A 462 -26.77 8.26 -25.79
CA ARG A 462 -27.53 9.51 -25.65
C ARG A 462 -27.30 10.23 -24.33
N LEU A 463 -26.76 9.54 -23.31
CA LEU A 463 -26.37 10.21 -22.07
C LEU A 463 -25.22 11.18 -22.35
N SER A 464 -25.17 12.27 -21.57
CA SER A 464 -24.11 13.27 -21.68
C SER A 464 -22.73 12.63 -21.61
N ARG A 465 -21.72 13.25 -22.24
CA ARG A 465 -20.33 12.80 -22.10
C ARG A 465 -19.86 12.78 -20.64
N ASP A 466 -20.45 13.66 -19.84
CA ASP A 466 -20.20 13.84 -18.41
C ASP A 466 -21.25 13.14 -17.53
N ALA A 467 -21.94 12.12 -18.05
CA ALA A 467 -22.92 11.35 -17.26
C ALA A 467 -22.28 10.71 -16.00
N VAL A 468 -20.97 10.45 -16.04
CA VAL A 468 -20.18 10.10 -14.87
C VAL A 468 -19.29 11.29 -14.52
N ASP A 469 -19.59 11.95 -13.40
CA ASP A 469 -18.79 13.06 -12.91
C ASP A 469 -17.52 12.55 -12.19
N PHE A 470 -16.44 12.36 -12.94
CA PHE A 470 -15.15 11.91 -12.40
C PHE A 470 -14.43 12.94 -11.51
N THR A 471 -14.98 14.15 -11.36
CA THR A 471 -14.49 15.16 -10.40
C THR A 471 -15.02 14.90 -8.99
N ARG A 472 -16.09 14.10 -8.84
CA ARG A 472 -16.68 13.72 -7.56
C ARG A 472 -16.22 12.34 -7.11
N THR A 473 -15.96 12.24 -5.81
CA THR A 473 -15.71 10.98 -5.12
C THR A 473 -16.99 10.12 -5.14
N GLU A 474 -16.85 8.84 -5.49
CA GLU A 474 -17.97 7.88 -5.40
C GLU A 474 -18.25 7.53 -3.95
N LYS A 475 -19.52 7.55 -3.54
CA LYS A 475 -19.91 7.09 -2.21
C LYS A 475 -19.91 5.56 -2.17
N THR A 476 -18.86 4.94 -1.64
CA THR A 476 -18.72 3.46 -1.61
C THR A 476 -18.63 2.85 -0.22
N TRP A 477 -18.22 3.62 0.79
CA TRP A 477 -18.12 3.19 2.19
C TRP A 477 -19.50 3.06 2.86
N ASP A 478 -19.56 2.58 4.09
CA ASP A 478 -20.81 2.19 4.76
C ASP A 478 -21.55 3.36 5.41
N GLU A 479 -20.82 4.33 5.96
CA GLU A 479 -21.39 5.41 6.78
C GLU A 479 -22.20 6.44 5.96
N ASP A 480 -22.97 7.32 6.62
CA ASP A 480 -23.78 8.34 5.93
C ASP A 480 -22.91 9.34 5.16
N GLN A 481 -23.26 9.59 3.90
CA GLN A 481 -22.54 10.50 3.00
C GLN A 481 -22.47 11.93 3.56
N ARG A 482 -23.51 12.39 4.27
CA ARG A 482 -23.63 13.78 4.74
C ARG A 482 -22.49 14.18 5.68
N GLY A 483 -21.96 13.22 6.43
CA GLY A 483 -20.84 13.48 7.33
C GLY A 483 -19.51 13.71 6.61
N TYR A 484 -19.40 13.39 5.32
CA TYR A 484 -18.13 13.53 4.58
C TYR A 484 -18.13 14.66 3.56
N GLU A 485 -19.30 15.17 3.16
CA GLU A 485 -19.44 16.20 2.12
C GLU A 485 -18.75 17.51 2.49
N LYS A 486 -18.62 17.83 3.79
CA LYS A 486 -17.86 19.00 4.27
C LYS A 486 -16.39 18.95 3.82
N ARG A 487 -15.78 17.76 3.86
CA ARG A 487 -14.36 17.57 3.51
C ARG A 487 -14.14 17.14 2.07
N LEU A 488 -15.01 16.28 1.56
CA LEU A 488 -14.87 15.65 0.24
C LEU A 488 -15.69 16.35 -0.86
N GLY A 489 -16.49 17.35 -0.51
CA GLY A 489 -17.45 17.97 -1.43
C GLY A 489 -18.61 17.04 -1.80
N PRO A 490 -19.47 17.46 -2.74
CA PRO A 490 -20.59 16.63 -3.19
C PRO A 490 -20.13 15.28 -3.73
N LEU A 491 -20.77 14.21 -3.24
CA LEU A 491 -20.43 12.85 -3.63
C LEU A 491 -21.32 12.39 -4.79
N ARG A 492 -20.80 11.48 -5.62
CA ARG A 492 -21.61 10.79 -6.64
C ARG A 492 -22.07 9.42 -6.14
N PRO A 493 -23.30 8.98 -6.46
CA PRO A 493 -23.81 7.72 -5.96
C PRO A 493 -23.09 6.52 -6.57
N LYS A 494 -23.00 5.42 -5.80
CA LYS A 494 -22.44 4.14 -6.27
C LYS A 494 -23.23 3.57 -7.45
N ALA A 495 -24.56 3.62 -7.43
CA ALA A 495 -25.40 3.19 -8.54
C ALA A 495 -25.95 4.44 -9.25
N GLN A 496 -25.76 4.51 -10.57
CA GLN A 496 -26.24 5.61 -11.39
C GLN A 496 -27.21 5.05 -12.45
N PRO A 497 -28.44 5.61 -12.58
CA PRO A 497 -29.40 5.12 -13.57
C PRO A 497 -28.83 5.12 -14.99
N GLY A 498 -28.99 4.01 -15.71
CA GLY A 498 -28.53 3.88 -17.10
C GLY A 498 -27.03 3.69 -17.28
N ILE A 499 -26.25 3.54 -16.19
CA ILE A 499 -24.81 3.33 -16.23
C ILE A 499 -24.47 1.99 -15.56
N LYS A 500 -24.05 1.03 -16.38
CA LYS A 500 -23.47 -0.23 -15.91
C LYS A 500 -21.98 -0.02 -15.63
N LYS A 501 -21.52 -0.48 -14.47
CA LYS A 501 -20.12 -0.48 -14.07
C LYS A 501 -19.70 -1.90 -13.74
N GLU A 502 -18.58 -2.33 -14.29
CA GLU A 502 -17.95 -3.62 -14.02
C GLU A 502 -16.54 -3.33 -13.54
N ARG A 503 -16.15 -3.86 -12.37
CA ARG A 503 -14.90 -3.47 -11.69
C ARG A 503 -13.99 -4.67 -11.49
N TRP A 504 -12.76 -4.55 -11.96
CA TRP A 504 -11.64 -5.44 -11.64
C TRP A 504 -10.79 -4.77 -10.57
N LEU A 505 -10.66 -5.40 -9.41
CA LEU A 505 -9.85 -4.89 -8.30
C LEU A 505 -8.46 -5.55 -8.33
N LEU A 506 -7.42 -4.80 -7.94
CA LEU A 506 -6.10 -5.39 -7.75
C LEU A 506 -6.19 -6.54 -6.74
N ALA A 507 -5.80 -7.73 -7.19
CA ALA A 507 -5.77 -8.94 -6.40
C ALA A 507 -4.34 -9.31 -5.98
N ASP A 508 -3.36 -9.09 -6.87
CA ASP A 508 -1.96 -9.42 -6.61
C ASP A 508 -1.01 -8.53 -7.44
N ALA A 509 0.22 -8.36 -6.94
CA ALA A 509 1.29 -7.67 -7.64
C ALA A 509 2.66 -8.30 -7.35
N ALA A 510 3.49 -8.43 -8.39
CA ALA A 510 4.82 -9.01 -8.30
C ALA A 510 5.83 -8.21 -9.11
N VAL A 511 7.05 -8.05 -8.58
CA VAL A 511 8.19 -7.48 -9.30
C VAL A 511 9.01 -8.65 -9.88
N VAL A 512 9.20 -8.67 -11.20
CA VAL A 512 9.91 -9.73 -11.93
C VAL A 512 10.98 -9.09 -12.81
N GLY A 513 12.24 -9.16 -12.36
CA GLY A 513 13.32 -8.38 -12.95
C GLY A 513 13.04 -6.89 -12.80
N ASP A 514 13.06 -6.16 -13.91
CA ASP A 514 12.75 -4.72 -13.94
C ASP A 514 11.23 -4.46 -14.08
N ASN A 515 10.41 -5.49 -14.32
CA ASN A 515 8.98 -5.30 -14.63
C ASN A 515 8.10 -5.49 -13.39
N VAL A 516 6.96 -4.79 -13.36
CA VAL A 516 5.91 -5.00 -12.36
C VAL A 516 4.69 -5.61 -13.02
N HIS A 517 4.28 -6.77 -12.51
CA HIS A 517 3.08 -7.48 -12.92
C HIS A 517 1.97 -7.21 -11.91
N GLN A 518 0.81 -6.74 -12.36
CA GLN A 518 -0.37 -6.51 -11.53
C GLN A 518 -1.56 -7.29 -12.09
N SER A 519 -2.19 -8.10 -11.26
CA SER A 519 -3.37 -8.89 -11.62
C SER A 519 -4.62 -8.28 -11.01
N TYR A 520 -5.60 -7.97 -11.86
CA TYR A 520 -6.88 -7.41 -11.48
C TYR A 520 -8.00 -8.40 -11.76
N VAL A 521 -8.85 -8.67 -10.78
CA VAL A 521 -9.83 -9.76 -10.81
C VAL A 521 -11.25 -9.21 -10.71
N ASN A 522 -12.16 -9.81 -11.48
CA ASN A 522 -13.61 -9.64 -11.39
C ASN A 522 -14.29 -11.02 -11.48
N ASP A 523 -15.13 -11.34 -10.50
CA ASP A 523 -15.89 -12.60 -10.41
C ASP A 523 -17.40 -12.43 -10.63
N GLU A 524 -17.85 -11.24 -11.04
CA GLU A 524 -19.25 -10.93 -11.26
C GLU A 524 -19.85 -11.78 -12.40
N GLY A 525 -21.11 -12.17 -12.25
CA GLY A 525 -21.82 -12.95 -13.26
C GLY A 525 -21.37 -14.40 -13.40
N GLY A 526 -20.59 -14.93 -12.44
CA GLY A 526 -20.13 -16.32 -12.43
C GLY A 526 -18.99 -16.62 -13.38
N MET A 527 -18.38 -15.59 -13.98
CA MET A 527 -17.19 -15.71 -14.82
C MET A 527 -16.00 -15.08 -14.09
N HIS A 528 -15.01 -15.91 -13.74
CA HIS A 528 -13.76 -15.42 -13.19
C HIS A 528 -12.91 -14.79 -14.31
N SER A 529 -12.69 -13.48 -14.21
CA SER A 529 -12.04 -12.65 -15.23
C SER A 529 -10.82 -11.94 -14.67
N VAL A 530 -9.70 -12.00 -15.40
CA VAL A 530 -8.41 -11.49 -14.96
C VAL A 530 -7.81 -10.57 -16.03
N ILE A 531 -7.41 -9.38 -15.61
CA ILE A 531 -6.61 -8.45 -16.41
C ILE A 531 -5.23 -8.40 -15.79
N GLU A 532 -4.20 -8.72 -16.56
CA GLU A 532 -2.80 -8.48 -16.16
C GLU A 532 -2.28 -7.21 -16.82
N LEU A 533 -1.84 -6.26 -16.01
CA LEU A 533 -1.06 -5.12 -16.46
C LEU A 533 0.42 -5.38 -16.15
N VAL A 534 1.27 -5.32 -17.18
CA VAL A 534 2.72 -5.43 -17.03
C VAL A 534 3.35 -4.06 -17.27
N TRP A 535 3.85 -3.44 -16.22
CA TRP A 535 4.63 -2.21 -16.30
C TRP A 535 6.08 -2.55 -16.59
N LEU A 536 6.58 -2.06 -17.72
CA LEU A 536 7.96 -2.25 -18.14
C LEU A 536 8.84 -1.27 -17.39
N GLY A 537 9.66 -1.73 -16.45
CA GLY A 537 10.57 -0.83 -15.75
C GLY A 537 11.77 -0.44 -16.62
N PRO A 538 12.51 0.60 -16.21
CA PRO A 538 13.74 1.00 -16.88
C PRO A 538 14.80 -0.11 -16.77
N GLU A 539 15.68 -0.24 -17.77
CA GLU A 539 16.75 -1.25 -17.75
C GLU A 539 17.65 -1.07 -16.52
N GLY A 540 17.78 -2.13 -15.70
CA GLY A 540 18.52 -2.09 -14.44
C GLY A 540 17.78 -1.38 -13.29
N GLY A 541 16.56 -0.92 -13.54
CA GLY A 541 15.66 -0.27 -12.60
C GLY A 541 14.79 -1.27 -11.85
N GLY A 542 15.40 -2.00 -10.93
CA GLY A 542 14.71 -2.81 -9.94
C GLY A 542 14.69 -2.10 -8.60
N GLY A 543 13.66 -1.29 -8.34
CA GLY A 543 13.33 -0.80 -7.01
C GLY A 543 13.36 0.72 -6.88
N ALA A 544 12.19 1.29 -6.60
CA ALA A 544 11.95 2.62 -6.04
C ALA A 544 13.20 3.48 -5.81
N GLY A 545 13.64 4.23 -6.84
CA GLY A 545 14.84 5.07 -6.75
C GLY A 545 15.48 5.46 -8.08
N VAL A 546 14.68 5.82 -9.09
CA VAL A 546 15.15 6.68 -10.20
C VAL A 546 14.62 8.09 -9.98
#